data_AF-S4PI26-F1
#
_entry.id   AF-S4PI26-F1
#
_cell.length_a   1.000
_cell.length_b   1.000
_cell.length_c   1.000
_cell.angle_alpha   90.00
_cell.angle_beta   90.00
_cell.angle_gamma   90.00
#
_symmetry.space_group_name_H-M   'P 1'
#
loop_
_entity.id
_entity.type
_entity.pdbx_description
1 polymer ?
#
loop_
_entity_poly.entity_id
_entity_poly.type
_entity_poly.pdbx_seq_one_letter_code
_entity_poly.pdbx_strand_id
1 'polypeptide(L)' 'MLREILPTTGHLSVRGVLAYAAQDPWLFEASVRQNILFGQELDLRRYKQVIKCCQLKSDLDILPHGDKTV' A
#
# COMPACT_ATOMS: atom_id res chain seq x y z
N MET A 1 -7.62 -16.09 6.61
CA MET A 1 -8.29 -14.78 6.37
C MET A 1 -8.26 -14.41 4.90
N LEU A 2 -7.09 -14.41 4.27
CA LEU A 2 -6.90 -14.15 2.82
C LEU A 2 -7.35 -15.29 1.89
N ARG A 3 -7.64 -16.47 2.45
CA ARG A 3 -8.05 -17.70 1.74
C ARG A 3 -6.99 -18.29 0.78
N GLU A 4 -5.71 -17.99 1.01
CA GLU A 4 -4.59 -18.62 0.30
C GLU A 4 -4.51 -20.13 0.55
N ILE A 5 -4.91 -20.60 1.73
CA ILE A 5 -5.05 -22.01 2.08
C ILE A 5 -6.48 -22.26 2.55
N LEU A 6 -7.11 -23.33 2.04
CA LEU A 6 -8.47 -23.70 2.39
C LEU A 6 -8.51 -24.54 3.68
N PRO A 7 -9.49 -24.30 4.57
CA PRO A 7 -9.66 -25.10 5.77
C PRO A 7 -10.10 -26.53 5.41
N THR A 8 -9.47 -27.52 6.03
CA THR A 8 -9.84 -28.94 5.86
C THR A 8 -11.17 -29.27 6.56
N THR A 9 -11.49 -28.58 7.66
CA THR A 9 -12.76 -28.69 8.40
C THR A 9 -13.15 -27.33 8.99
N GLY A 10 -14.44 -27.16 9.36
CA GLY A 10 -14.96 -25.94 9.99
C GLY A 10 -15.45 -24.86 9.00
N HIS A 11 -15.73 -23.66 9.52
CA HIS A 11 -16.28 -22.53 8.73
C HIS A 11 -15.50 -21.24 9.00
N LEU A 12 -15.12 -20.52 7.94
CA LEU A 12 -14.41 -19.25 8.02
C LEU A 12 -15.23 -18.13 7.37
N SER A 13 -15.58 -17.11 8.15
CA SER A 13 -16.31 -15.92 7.69
C SER A 13 -15.49 -14.66 7.94
N VAL A 14 -15.39 -13.79 6.93
CA VAL A 14 -14.77 -12.46 7.00
C VAL A 14 -15.81 -11.47 6.49
N ARG A 15 -16.00 -10.35 7.22
CA ARG A 15 -16.92 -9.27 6.86
C ARG A 15 -16.14 -7.98 6.65
N GLY A 16 -16.51 -7.19 5.65
CA GLY A 16 -15.86 -5.93 5.32
C GLY A 16 -14.76 -6.06 4.25
N VAL A 17 -13.95 -5.01 4.12
CA VAL A 17 -12.84 -4.92 3.16
C VAL A 17 -11.55 -5.36 3.82
N LEU A 18 -10.73 -6.10 3.09
CA LEU A 18 -9.45 -6.62 3.56
C LEU A 18 -8.30 -5.89 2.86
N ALA A 19 -7.28 -5.51 3.62
CA ALA A 19 -5.99 -5.03 3.13
C ALA A 19 -4.90 -6.00 3.56
N TYR A 20 -3.88 -6.17 2.72
CA TYR A 20 -2.78 -7.11 2.95
C TYR A 20 -1.44 -6.44 2.70
N ALA A 21 -0.47 -6.73 3.56
CA ALA A 21 0.93 -6.35 3.40
C ALA A 21 1.78 -7.61 3.58
N ALA A 22 2.46 -8.02 2.50
CA ALA A 22 3.33 -9.20 2.50
C ALA A 22 4.65 -8.91 3.22
N GLN A 23 5.37 -9.98 3.59
CA GLN A 23 6.72 -9.88 4.15
C GLN A 23 7.69 -9.25 3.14
N ASP A 24 7.67 -9.76 1.90
CA ASP A 24 8.42 -9.19 0.79
C ASP A 24 7.51 -8.20 0.05
N PRO A 25 7.89 -6.91 -0.04
CA PRO A 25 7.08 -5.91 -0.72
C PRO A 25 7.04 -6.19 -2.22
N TRP A 26 5.87 -6.03 -2.82
CA TRP A 26 5.69 -6.10 -4.26
C TRP A 26 5.40 -4.71 -4.82
N LEU A 27 6.27 -4.22 -5.69
CA LEU A 27 6.19 -2.89 -6.30
C LEU A 27 6.03 -3.03 -7.82
N PHE A 28 5.30 -2.09 -8.41
CA PHE A 28 5.24 -1.88 -9.86
C PHE A 28 6.44 -1.06 -10.34
N GLU A 29 6.80 -1.22 -11.62
CA GLU A 29 7.71 -0.36 -12.36
C GLU A 29 7.07 1.02 -12.62
N ALA A 30 6.87 1.78 -11.54
CA ALA A 30 6.20 3.06 -11.53
C ALA A 30 6.75 3.91 -10.39
N SER A 31 6.41 5.20 -10.36
CA SER A 31 6.91 6.06 -9.30
C SER A 31 6.43 5.63 -7.90
N VAL A 32 7.15 6.05 -6.86
CA VAL A 32 6.77 5.81 -5.45
C VAL A 32 5.31 6.23 -5.19
N ARG A 33 4.89 7.40 -5.72
CA ARG A 33 3.50 7.86 -5.64
C ARG A 33 2.53 6.87 -6.26
N GLN A 34 2.84 6.34 -7.45
CA GLN A 34 1.95 5.40 -8.12
C GLN A 34 1.88 4.06 -7.39
N ASN A 35 2.98 3.61 -6.80
CA ASN A 35 3.00 2.44 -5.92
C ASN A 35 2.11 2.65 -4.67
N ILE A 36 2.12 3.84 -4.06
CA ILE A 36 1.23 4.17 -2.93
C ILE A 36 -0.25 4.27 -3.36
N LEU A 37 -0.53 4.87 -4.53
CA LEU A 37 -1.89 5.03 -5.03
C LEU A 37 -2.50 3.72 -5.52
N PHE A 38 -1.67 2.78 -5.98
CA PHE A 38 -2.07 1.45 -6.41
C PHE A 38 -3.21 1.49 -7.45
N GLY A 39 -3.07 2.37 -8.45
CA GLY A 39 -4.05 2.56 -9.53
C GLY A 39 -5.24 3.46 -9.21
N GLN A 40 -5.36 3.96 -7.98
CA GLN A 40 -6.40 4.92 -7.61
C GLN A 40 -6.04 6.36 -8.01
N GLU A 41 -7.06 7.19 -8.21
CA GLU A 41 -6.86 8.63 -8.43
C GLU A 41 -6.23 9.31 -7.20
N LEU A 42 -5.48 10.39 -7.44
CA LEU A 42 -4.82 11.14 -6.39
C LEU A 42 -5.82 12.02 -5.60
N ASP A 43 -6.27 11.50 -4.47
CA ASP A 43 -6.83 12.34 -3.39
C ASP A 43 -5.69 12.96 -2.58
N LEU A 44 -5.42 14.25 -2.81
CA LEU A 44 -4.34 14.97 -2.15
C LEU A 44 -4.45 15.01 -0.62
N ARG A 45 -5.67 15.03 -0.06
CA ARG A 45 -5.85 15.08 1.40
C ARG A 45 -5.50 13.72 2.01
N ARG A 46 -6.05 12.65 1.45
CA ARG A 46 -5.77 11.28 1.89
C ARG A 46 -4.30 10.94 1.70
N TYR A 47 -3.73 11.29 0.55
CA TYR A 47 -2.32 11.03 0.25
C TYR A 47 -1.39 11.70 1.26
N LYS A 48 -1.57 13.00 1.55
CA LYS A 48 -0.78 13.71 2.57
C LYS A 48 -0.93 13.08 3.96
N GLN A 49 -2.13 12.62 4.31
CA GLN A 49 -2.35 11.92 5.58
C GLN A 49 -1.58 10.60 5.62
N VAL A 50 -1.58 9.82 4.55
CA VAL A 50 -0.79 8.57 4.44
C VAL A 50 0.70 8.86 4.60
N ILE A 51 1.25 9.83 3.86
CA ILE A 51 2.67 10.22 3.99
C ILE A 51 3.02 10.59 5.43
N LYS A 52 2.14 11.34 6.11
CA LYS A 52 2.35 11.73 7.51
C LYS A 52 2.26 10.53 8.46
N CYS A 53 1.22 9.70 8.36
CA CYS A 53 1.02 8.55 9.24
C CYS A 53 2.14 7.51 9.09
N CYS A 54 2.62 7.30 7.87
CA CYS A 54 3.70 6.36 7.56
C CYS A 54 5.09 6.97 7.72
N GLN A 55 5.20 8.22 8.19
CA GLN A 55 6.47 8.95 8.41
C GLN A 55 7.38 9.05 7.17
N LEU A 56 6.81 8.96 5.97
CA LEU A 56 7.57 8.89 4.71
C LEU A 56 8.22 10.21 4.29
N LYS A 57 8.00 11.31 5.02
CA LYS A 57 8.45 12.63 4.56
C LYS A 57 9.97 12.70 4.41
N SER A 58 10.72 12.28 5.42
CA SER A 58 12.19 12.28 5.36
C SER A 58 12.72 11.37 4.25
N ASP A 59 12.10 10.20 4.07
CA ASP A 59 12.51 9.23 3.05
C ASP A 59 12.24 9.75 1.63
N LEU A 60 11.13 10.46 1.43
CA LEU A 60 10.84 11.11 0.16
C LEU A 60 11.77 12.30 -0.08
N ASP A 61 12.12 13.08 0.95
CA ASP A 61 12.98 14.27 0.80
C ASP A 61 14.41 13.93 0.34
N ILE A 62 14.91 12.70 0.60
CA ILE A 62 16.23 12.25 0.13
C ILE A 62 16.23 11.73 -1.32
N LEU A 63 15.05 11.47 -1.90
CA LEU A 63 14.96 10.98 -3.28
C LEU A 63 15.10 12.13 -4.28
N PRO A 64 15.84 11.95 -5.41
CA PRO A 64 16.10 13.02 -6.39
C PRO A 64 14.84 13.69 -6.96
N HIS A 65 13.74 12.96 -7.06
CA HIS A 65 12.46 13.46 -7.55
C HIS A 65 11.32 13.31 -6.53
N GLY A 66 11.68 13.13 -5.25
CA GLY A 66 10.71 12.87 -4.19
C GLY A 66 9.85 11.65 -4.50
N ASP A 67 8.54 11.79 -4.31
CA ASP A 67 7.56 10.75 -4.59
C ASP A 67 7.32 10.47 -6.09
N LYS A 68 7.92 11.26 -6.99
CA LYS A 68 7.88 11.02 -8.44
C LYS A 68 9.04 10.16 -8.95
N THR A 69 9.97 9.78 -8.07
CA THR A 69 11.07 8.85 -8.39
C THR A 69 10.50 7.49 -8.79
N VAL A 70 11.01 6.92 -9.89
CA VAL A 70 10.72 5.56 -10.39
C VAL A 70 11.77 4.60 -9.86
#